data_AF-A0A819NUK6-F1
#
_entry.id   AF-A0A819NUK6-F1
#
_cell.length_a   1.000
_cell.length_b   1.000
_cell.length_c   1.000
_cell.angle_alpha   90.00
_cell.angle_beta   90.00
_cell.angle_gamma   90.00
#
_symmetry.space_group_name_H-M   'P 1'
#
loop_
_entity.id
_entity.type
_entity.pdbx_description
1 polymer ?
#
loop_
_entity_poly.entity_id
_entity_poly.type
_entity_poly.pdbx_seq_one_letter_code
_entity_poly.pdbx_strand_id
1 'polypeptide(L)'
;RGLYSKESLMEAVRAVMDGEMTSVEASVKYHIPSSTIRMHVNNPSLNIGGGRRFYLSLKQEGYLVDVLLSLESMGVRLTKGVVQKIAGEYIQLVTNDPRLESKYLKSGA
;
A
#
# COMPACT_ATOMS: atom_id res chain seq x y z
N ARG A 1 20.07 1.53 -1.77
CA ARG A 1 19.33 0.36 -2.33
C ARG A 1 19.70 -0.82 -1.43
N GLY A 2 18.71 -1.49 -0.84
CA GLY A 2 18.93 -2.55 0.16
C GLY A 2 19.56 -3.80 -0.47
N LEU A 3 20.46 -4.46 0.27
CA LEU A 3 21.26 -5.61 -0.16
C LEU A 3 20.50 -6.95 -0.26
N TYR A 4 19.20 -6.98 0.01
CA TYR A 4 18.40 -8.20 0.07
C TYR A 4 17.11 -8.07 -0.75
N SER A 5 16.69 -9.18 -1.37
CA SER A 5 15.45 -9.24 -2.13
C SER A 5 14.23 -9.27 -1.19
N LYS A 6 13.06 -8.91 -1.73
CA LYS A 6 11.80 -8.98 -1.00
C LYS A 6 11.49 -10.42 -0.62
N GLU A 7 11.74 -11.33 -1.55
CA GLU A 7 11.46 -12.76 -1.43
C GLU A 7 12.28 -13.37 -0.28
N SER A 8 13.59 -13.11 -0.23
CA SER A 8 14.46 -13.58 0.84
C SER A 8 14.08 -13.02 2.21
N LEU A 9 13.59 -11.77 2.26
CA LEU A 9 13.07 -11.19 3.50
C LEU A 9 11.79 -11.89 3.97
N MET A 10 10.86 -12.19 3.06
CA MET A 10 9.62 -12.91 3.43
C MET A 10 9.92 -14.32 3.92
N GLU A 11 10.81 -15.04 3.24
CA GLU A 11 11.22 -16.39 3.65
C GLU A 11 11.90 -16.39 5.03
N ALA A 12 12.82 -15.44 5.27
CA ALA A 12 13.49 -15.29 6.56
C ALA A 12 12.50 -14.98 7.69
N VAL A 13 11.52 -14.10 7.44
CA VAL A 13 10.50 -13.74 8.43
C VAL A 13 9.57 -14.92 8.73
N ARG A 14 9.12 -15.65 7.69
CA ARG A 14 8.27 -16.84 7.86
C ARG A 14 8.97 -17.92 8.69
N ALA A 15 10.21 -18.28 8.34
CA ALA A 15 10.97 -19.29 9.08
C ALA A 15 11.13 -18.95 10.57
N VAL A 16 11.22 -17.66 10.92
CA VAL A 16 11.27 -17.22 12.32
C VAL A 16 9.89 -17.24 12.98
N MET A 17 8.83 -16.84 12.26
CA MET A 17 7.45 -16.87 12.78
C MET A 17 6.96 -18.30 13.03
N ASP A 18 7.33 -19.23 12.16
CA ASP A 18 6.97 -20.65 12.24
C ASP A 18 7.78 -21.40 13.32
N GLY A 19 8.77 -20.73 13.93
CA GLY A 19 9.62 -21.30 14.98
C GLY A 19 10.72 -22.24 14.47
N GLU A 20 10.90 -22.34 13.15
CA GLU A 20 11.91 -23.17 12.49
C GLU A 20 13.34 -22.69 12.80
N MET A 21 13.53 -21.40 13.05
CA MET A 21 14.82 -20.82 13.43
C MET A 21 14.68 -19.48 14.18
N THR A 22 15.74 -19.05 14.84
CA THR A 22 15.83 -17.74 15.49
C THR A 22 16.15 -16.63 14.49
N SER A 23 15.86 -15.37 14.84
CA SER A 23 16.21 -14.21 13.99
C SER A 23 17.72 -14.07 13.76
N VAL A 24 18.56 -14.65 14.62
CA VAL A 24 20.03 -14.64 14.48
C VAL A 24 20.46 -15.66 13.44
N GLU A 25 19.90 -16.87 13.48
CA GLU A 25 20.16 -17.93 12.49
C GLU A 25 19.65 -17.53 11.10
N ALA A 26 18.44 -16.95 11.03
CA ALA A 26 17.90 -16.40 9.80
C ALA A 26 18.78 -15.27 9.22
N SER A 27 19.41 -14.47 10.08
CA SER A 27 20.31 -13.39 9.64
C SER A 27 21.53 -13.91 8.89
N VAL A 28 22.14 -14.97 9.41
CA VAL A 28 23.28 -15.64 8.78
C VAL A 28 22.86 -16.33 7.48
N LYS A 29 21.72 -17.04 7.50
CA LYS A 29 21.25 -17.81 6.33
C LYS A 29 20.84 -16.91 5.16
N TYR A 30 20.08 -15.85 5.42
CA TYR A 30 19.49 -15.00 4.40
C TYR A 30 20.28 -13.71 4.14
N HIS A 31 21.37 -13.46 4.88
CA HIS A 31 22.18 -12.24 4.77
C HIS A 31 21.39 -10.95 5.01
N ILE A 32 20.41 -11.01 5.92
CA ILE A 32 19.55 -9.89 6.30
C ILE A 32 19.85 -9.54 7.75
N PRO A 33 20.01 -8.27 8.14
CA PRO A 33 20.22 -7.90 9.53
C PRO A 33 19.13 -8.49 10.45
N SER A 34 19.54 -9.11 11.56
CA SER A 34 18.63 -9.73 12.52
C SER A 34 17.61 -8.74 13.11
N SER A 35 18.00 -7.46 13.24
CA SER A 35 17.13 -6.35 13.61
C SER A 35 16.01 -6.11 12.59
N THR A 36 16.33 -6.17 11.29
CA THR A 36 15.35 -6.06 10.19
C THR A 36 14.37 -7.23 10.21
N ILE A 37 14.86 -8.45 10.37
CA ILE A 37 14.00 -9.64 10.47
C ILE A 37 13.06 -9.50 11.67
N ARG A 38 13.59 -9.17 12.85
CA ARG A 38 12.81 -8.98 14.08
C ARG A 38 11.76 -7.87 13.94
N MET A 39 12.10 -6.76 13.29
CA MET A 39 11.17 -5.67 13.00
C MET A 39 9.97 -6.17 12.19
N HIS A 40 10.21 -6.98 11.16
CA HIS A 40 9.15 -7.53 10.32
C HIS A 40 8.37 -8.69 10.97
N VAL A 41 8.98 -9.46 11.87
CA VAL A 41 8.28 -10.44 12.70
C VAL A 41 7.31 -9.74 13.66
N ASN A 42 7.74 -8.66 14.30
CA ASN A 42 6.92 -7.90 15.26
C ASN A 42 5.90 -6.99 14.57
N ASN A 43 6.13 -6.62 13.31
CA ASN A 43 5.22 -5.82 12.49
C ASN A 43 4.99 -6.52 11.15
N PRO A 44 4.04 -7.47 11.08
CA PRO A 44 3.80 -8.33 9.91
C PRO A 44 3.25 -7.57 8.69
N SER A 45 3.06 -6.24 8.79
CA SER A 45 2.95 -5.41 7.60
C SER A 45 4.30 -5.39 6.89
N LEU A 46 4.55 -6.40 6.04
CA LEU A 46 5.65 -6.49 5.06
C LEU A 46 5.52 -5.43 3.95
N ASN A 47 4.93 -4.28 4.28
CA ASN A 47 4.91 -3.08 3.46
C ASN A 47 6.34 -2.53 3.45
N ILE A 48 7.12 -3.04 2.52
CA ILE A 48 8.46 -2.55 2.12
C ILE A 48 8.40 -1.08 1.65
N GLY A 49 7.20 -0.50 1.56
CA GLY A 49 6.99 0.94 1.47
C GLY A 49 7.34 1.67 2.78
N GLY A 50 8.63 1.70 3.15
CA GLY A 50 9.20 2.82 3.91
C GLY A 50 9.23 4.13 3.11
N GLY A 51 8.54 4.18 1.96
CA GLY A 51 8.28 5.38 1.20
C GLY A 51 7.11 6.17 1.77
N ARG A 52 6.94 7.38 1.23
CA ARG A 52 5.87 8.33 1.56
C ARG A 52 4.53 7.61 1.73
N ARG A 53 3.85 7.83 2.86
CA ARG A 53 2.47 7.35 3.07
C ARG A 53 1.64 7.71 1.84
N PHE A 54 0.94 6.74 1.27
CA PHE A 54 -0.06 7.01 0.25
C PHE A 54 -1.15 7.91 0.87
N TYR A 55 -1.51 8.98 0.16
CA TYR A 55 -2.58 9.89 0.61
C TYR A 55 -3.95 9.21 0.59
N LEU A 56 -4.10 8.18 -0.24
CA LEU A 56 -5.31 7.39 -0.39
C LEU A 56 -5.07 5.95 0.04
N SER A 57 -6.08 5.31 0.62
CA SER A 57 -6.12 3.86 0.80
C SER A 57 -6.40 3.16 -0.54
N LEU A 58 -6.09 1.87 -0.65
CA LEU A 58 -6.38 1.08 -1.85
C LEU A 58 -7.86 1.14 -2.28
N LYS A 59 -8.78 1.23 -1.31
CA LYS A 59 -10.22 1.36 -1.57
C LYS A 59 -10.56 2.72 -2.19
N GLN A 60 -9.93 3.79 -1.70
CA GLN A 60 -10.13 5.14 -2.21
C GLN A 60 -9.52 5.31 -3.60
N GLU A 61 -8.36 4.69 -3.85
CA GLU A 61 -7.77 4.64 -5.19
C GLU A 61 -8.68 3.88 -6.17
N GLY A 62 -9.23 2.73 -5.77
CA GLY A 62 -10.19 1.98 -6.58
C GLY A 62 -11.41 2.81 -6.98
N TYR A 63 -12.04 3.47 -6.01
CA TYR A 63 -13.18 4.36 -6.28
C TYR A 63 -12.82 5.51 -7.24
N LEU A 64 -11.64 6.13 -7.05
CA LEU A 64 -11.18 7.20 -7.94
C LEU A 64 -11.01 6.69 -9.38
N VAL A 65 -10.51 5.47 -9.56
CA VAL A 65 -10.42 4.81 -10.88
C VAL A 65 -11.80 4.59 -11.47
N ASP A 66 -12.77 4.08 -10.70
CA ASP A 66 -14.13 3.86 -11.18
C ASP A 66 -14.82 5.15 -11.63
N VAL A 67 -14.60 6.25 -10.90
CA VAL A 67 -15.08 7.59 -11.29
C VAL A 67 -14.45 8.04 -12.60
N LEU A 68 -13.14 7.86 -12.77
CA LEU A 68 -12.44 8.23 -14.00
C LEU A 68 -12.97 7.42 -15.20
N LEU A 69 -13.12 6.11 -15.06
CA LEU A 69 -13.69 5.24 -16.09
C LEU A 69 -15.13 5.63 -16.44
N SER A 70 -15.94 5.96 -15.43
CA SER A 70 -17.31 6.43 -15.63
C SER A 70 -17.34 7.74 -16.43
N LEU A 71 -16.45 8.69 -16.13
CA LEU A 71 -16.31 9.94 -16.88
C LEU A 71 -15.90 9.71 -18.34
N GLU A 72 -14.97 8.78 -18.58
CA GLU A 72 -14.59 8.41 -19.94
C GLU A 72 -15.75 7.80 -20.72
N SER A 73 -16.52 6.92 -20.08
CA SER A 73 -17.73 6.33 -20.69
C SER A 73 -18.81 7.37 -21.01
N MET A 74 -18.86 8.47 -20.26
CA MET A 74 -19.72 9.63 -20.50
C MET A 74 -19.17 10.60 -21.57
N GLY A 75 -18.04 10.27 -22.21
CA GLY A 75 -17.44 11.08 -23.28
C GLY A 75 -16.44 12.14 -22.81
N VAL A 76 -16.06 12.14 -21.54
CA VAL A 76 -15.00 13.03 -21.03
C VAL A 76 -13.64 12.49 -21.42
N ARG A 77 -12.85 13.28 -22.14
CA ARG A 77 -11.47 12.91 -22.49
C ARG A 77 -10.55 13.00 -21.26
N LEU A 78 -10.07 11.86 -20.78
CA LEU A 78 -9.14 11.76 -19.63
C LEU A 78 -7.71 12.19 -20.00
N THR A 79 -7.50 13.49 -20.17
CA THR A 79 -6.13 14.05 -20.29
C THR A 79 -5.42 14.06 -18.94
N LYS A 80 -4.09 14.09 -18.94
CA LYS A 80 -3.27 14.21 -17.71
C LYS A 80 -3.76 15.31 -16.78
N GLY A 81 -4.07 16.50 -17.32
CA GLY A 81 -4.52 17.64 -16.52
C GLY A 81 -5.88 17.41 -15.87
N VAL A 82 -6.81 16.76 -16.58
CA VAL A 82 -8.14 16.42 -16.04
C VAL A 82 -8.02 15.40 -14.92
N VAL A 83 -7.23 14.33 -15.14
CA VAL A 83 -7.00 13.30 -14.12
C VAL A 83 -6.35 13.89 -12.87
N GLN A 84 -5.34 14.75 -13.03
CA GLN A 84 -4.68 15.42 -11.89
C GLN A 84 -5.63 16.33 -11.13
N LYS A 85 -6.51 17.05 -11.83
CA LYS A 85 -7.53 17.91 -11.20
C LYS A 85 -8.52 17.08 -10.38
N ILE A 86 -9.09 16.03 -10.97
CA ILE A 86 -10.07 15.15 -10.30
C ILE A 86 -9.43 14.48 -9.08
N ALA A 87 -8.22 13.93 -9.23
CA ALA A 87 -7.50 13.33 -8.12
C ALA A 87 -7.22 14.35 -7.00
N GLY A 88 -6.83 15.58 -7.35
CA GLY A 88 -6.60 16.65 -6.39
C GLY A 88 -7.86 17.03 -5.60
N GLU A 89 -8.99 17.21 -6.29
CA GLU A 89 -10.29 17.51 -5.68
C GLU A 89 -10.76 16.35 -4.77
N TYR A 90 -10.59 15.11 -5.22
CA TYR A 90 -10.94 13.92 -4.43
C TYR A 90 -10.11 13.82 -3.15
N ILE A 91 -8.79 14.04 -3.23
CA ILE A 91 -7.91 14.03 -2.05
C ILE A 91 -8.32 15.12 -1.06
N GLN A 92 -8.62 16.33 -1.52
CA GLN A 92 -9.10 17.41 -0.63
C GLN A 92 -10.40 17.05 0.06
N LEU A 93 -11.34 16.45 -0.68
CA LEU A 93 -12.64 16.04 -0.15
C LEU A 93 -12.51 14.96 0.94
N VAL A 94 -11.71 13.92 0.68
CA VAL A 94 -11.49 12.81 1.62
C VAL A 94 -10.65 13.23 2.83
N THR A 95 -9.70 14.16 2.65
CA THR A 95 -8.86 14.66 3.75
C THR A 95 -9.62 15.59 4.68
N ASN A 96 -10.56 16.40 4.15
CA ASN A 96 -11.30 17.38 4.93
C ASN A 96 -12.52 16.81 5.68
N ASP A 97 -13.09 15.68 5.24
CA ASP A 97 -14.17 14.99 5.96
C ASP A 97 -14.08 13.46 5.83
N PRO A 98 -13.51 12.78 6.86
CA PRO A 98 -13.39 11.32 6.87
C PRO A 98 -14.73 10.56 6.85
N ARG A 99 -15.86 11.22 7.17
CA ARG A 99 -17.18 10.57 7.19
C ARG A 99 -17.75 10.34 5.79
N LEU A 100 -17.20 11.02 4.78
CA LEU A 100 -17.59 10.84 3.38
C LEU A 100 -17.18 9.46 2.84
N GLU A 101 -16.24 8.76 3.49
CA GLU A 101 -15.93 7.37 3.17
C GLU A 101 -17.21 6.50 3.10
N SER A 102 -18.14 6.65 4.05
CA SER A 102 -19.33 5.78 4.09
C SER A 102 -20.41 6.13 3.05
N LYS A 103 -20.50 7.39 2.62
CA LYS A 103 -21.57 7.88 1.74
C LYS A 103 -21.29 7.57 0.27
N TYR A 104 -20.04 7.68 -0.16
CA TYR A 104 -19.65 7.40 -1.56
C TYR A 104 -19.36 5.91 -1.82
N LEU A 105 -19.00 5.14 -0.78
CA LEU A 105 -18.81 3.68 -0.90
C LEU A 105 -20.12 2.87 -0.91
N LYS A 106 -21.25 3.43 -0.44
CA LYS A 106 -22.57 2.76 -0.48
C LYS A 106 -23.35 2.97 -1.78
N SER A 107 -22.88 3.87 -2.66
CA SER A 107 -23.60 4.27 -3.87
C SER A 107 -23.14 3.53 -5.13
N GLY A 108 -22.12 2.66 -5.02
CA GLY A 108 -21.54 1.89 -6.12
C GLY A 108 -21.65 0.37 -5.94
N ALA A 109 -22.69 -0.10 -5.26
CA ALA A 109 -23.03 -1.52 -5.14
C ALA A 109 -24.29 -1.85 -5.94
#